data_AF-A0A9E1AV09-F1
#
_entry.id   AF-A0A9E1AV09-F1
#
_cell.length_a   1.000
_cell.length_b   1.000
_cell.length_c   1.000
_cell.angle_alpha   90.00
_cell.angle_beta   90.00
_cell.angle_gamma   90.00
#
_symmetry.space_group_name_H-M   'P 1'
#
loop_
_entity.id
_entity.type
_entity.pdbx_description
1 polymer ?
#
loop_
_entity_poly.entity_id
_entity_poly.type
_entity_poly.pdbx_seq_one_letter_code
_entity_poly.pdbx_strand_id
1 'polypeptide(L)'
;MDWGLALSVTATGLTVVFAVLIILVLVVALFGKIMGSTTNRKVKTPVEEKQIETFVADSSEKLSMEVEDGISEEVVAAIAAAVAVMMSSDGKAYQLRSIKRTGKNRPAWSIAGIQDNTRPF
;
A
#
# COMPACT_ATOMS: atom_id res chain seq x y z
N MET A 1 11.03 43.51 -31.24
CA MET A 1 10.32 42.69 -30.23
C MET A 1 10.75 41.25 -30.44
N ASP A 2 11.49 40.68 -29.50
CA ASP A 2 11.99 39.30 -29.61
C ASP A 2 10.86 38.31 -29.33
N TRP A 3 9.99 38.12 -30.34
CA TRP A 3 8.84 37.21 -30.29
C TRP A 3 9.22 35.78 -29.91
N GLY A 4 10.43 35.32 -30.25
CA GLY A 4 10.94 34.01 -29.86
C GLY A 4 11.18 33.85 -28.36
N LEU A 5 11.67 34.90 -27.69
CA LEU A 5 11.83 34.90 -26.23
C LEU A 5 10.47 34.96 -25.53
N ALA A 6 9.53 35.74 -26.07
CA ALA A 6 8.17 35.80 -25.54
C ALA A 6 7.46 34.44 -25.64
N LEU A 7 7.62 33.73 -26.76
CA LEU A 7 7.09 32.38 -26.96
C LEU A 7 7.74 31.36 -26.01
N SER A 8 9.05 31.39 -25.84
CA SER A 8 9.74 30.44 -24.96
C SER A 8 9.38 30.64 -23.49
N VAL A 9 9.29 31.89 -23.02
CA VAL A 9 8.83 32.21 -21.66
C VAL A 9 7.39 31.76 -21.44
N THR A 10 6.51 31.97 -22.43
CA THR A 10 5.11 31.53 -22.34
C THR A 10 5.01 30.00 -22.33
N ALA A 11 5.75 29.30 -23.19
CA ALA A 11 5.77 27.84 -23.26
C ALA A 11 6.33 27.20 -21.98
N THR A 12 7.41 27.76 -21.43
CA THR A 12 7.98 27.30 -20.16
C THR A 12 7.05 27.59 -18.99
N GLY A 13 6.42 28.76 -18.94
CA GLY A 13 5.38 29.08 -17.95
C GLY A 13 4.20 28.11 -18.00
N LEU A 14 3.68 27.79 -19.20
CA LEU A 14 2.61 26.83 -19.38
C LEU A 14 3.02 25.43 -18.88
N THR A 15 4.23 25.00 -19.19
CA THR A 15 4.77 23.69 -18.79
C THR A 15 4.93 23.61 -17.27
N VAL A 16 5.45 24.66 -16.62
CA VAL A 16 5.61 24.73 -15.17
C VAL A 16 4.24 24.69 -14.47
N VAL A 17 3.24 25.42 -14.97
CA VAL A 17 1.87 25.40 -14.40
C VAL A 17 1.26 24.01 -14.50
N PHE A 18 1.37 23.35 -15.66
CA PHE A 18 0.89 21.96 -15.82
C PHE A 18 1.61 21.00 -14.88
N ALA A 19 2.93 21.10 -14.75
CA ALA A 19 3.70 20.24 -13.85
C ALA A 19 3.26 20.40 -12.39
N VAL A 20 3.09 21.64 -11.92
CA VAL A 20 2.62 21.93 -10.56
C VAL A 20 1.21 21.38 -10.34
N LEU A 21 0.29 21.54 -11.29
CA LEU A 21 -1.06 21.00 -11.20
C LEU A 21 -1.05 19.46 -11.11
N ILE A 22 -0.26 18.79 -11.96
CA ILE A 22 -0.13 17.32 -11.92
C ILE A 22 0.42 16.86 -10.58
N ILE A 23 1.46 17.51 -10.07
CA ILE A 23 2.06 17.16 -8.76
C ILE A 23 1.04 17.36 -7.64
N LEU A 24 0.29 18.45 -7.65
CA LEU A 24 -0.73 18.74 -6.63
C LEU A 24 -1.87 17.70 -6.68
N VAL A 25 -2.34 17.35 -7.88
CA VAL A 25 -3.34 16.28 -8.08
C VAL A 25 -2.80 14.94 -7.58
N LEU A 26 -1.55 14.58 -7.88
CA LEU A 26 -0.95 13.34 -7.40
C LEU A 26 -0.88 13.29 -5.87
N VAL A 27 -0.47 14.38 -5.21
CA VAL A 27 -0.41 14.46 -3.75
C VAL A 27 -1.80 14.32 -3.13
N VAL A 28 -2.81 15.03 -3.67
CA VAL A 28 -4.20 14.89 -3.21
C VAL A 28 -4.75 13.49 -3.49
N ALA A 29 -4.42 12.89 -4.64
CA ALA A 29 -4.82 11.54 -4.98
C ALA A 29 -4.15 10.49 -4.08
N LEU A 30 -2.90 10.71 -3.66
CA LEU A 30 -2.23 9.87 -2.68
C LEU A 30 -2.94 9.96 -1.32
N PHE A 31 -3.26 11.16 -0.82
CA PHE A 31 -4.06 11.32 0.39
C PHE A 31 -5.45 10.69 0.26
N GLY A 32 -6.11 10.88 -0.89
CA GLY A 32 -7.41 10.28 -1.21
C GLY A 32 -7.35 8.75 -1.33
N LYS A 33 -6.26 8.18 -1.84
CA LYS A 33 -6.05 6.73 -1.96
C LYS A 33 -5.69 6.09 -0.63
N ILE A 34 -4.92 6.79 0.20
CA ILE A 34 -4.58 6.36 1.57
C ILE A 34 -5.86 6.35 2.43
N MET A 35 -6.72 7.38 2.33
CA MET A 35 -7.99 7.44 3.07
C MET A 35 -9.08 6.52 2.47
N GLY A 36 -9.19 6.46 1.14
CA GLY A 36 -10.20 5.69 0.40
C GLY A 36 -9.98 4.18 0.38
N SER A 37 -8.78 3.70 0.77
CA SER A 37 -8.52 2.27 0.93
C SER A 37 -9.28 1.63 2.11
N THR A 38 -9.86 2.44 3.00
CA THR A 38 -10.61 1.94 4.18
C THR A 38 -12.13 1.91 4.01
N THR A 39 -12.69 2.39 2.89
CA THR A 39 -14.16 2.47 2.69
C THR A 39 -14.68 1.82 1.41
N ASN A 40 -13.88 1.05 0.67
CA ASN A 40 -14.37 0.27 -0.48
C ASN A 40 -14.45 -1.23 -0.16
N ARG A 41 -15.14 -1.56 0.94
CA ARG A 41 -15.59 -2.92 1.20
C ARG A 41 -17.11 -2.94 1.35
N LYS A 42 -17.74 -3.62 0.38
CA LYS A 42 -19.14 -4.07 0.19
C LYS A 42 -19.64 -3.50 -1.14
N VAL A 43 -20.00 -4.33 -2.14
CA VAL A 43 -20.94 -5.46 -2.06
C VAL A 43 -20.47 -6.65 -2.91
N LYS A 44 -20.81 -7.85 -2.40
CA LYS A 44 -20.55 -9.20 -2.91
C LYS A 44 -21.36 -9.50 -4.18
N THR A 45 -20.82 -10.38 -5.04
CA THR A 45 -21.64 -11.45 -5.64
C THR A 45 -20.85 -12.75 -5.62
N PRO A 46 -21.35 -13.81 -4.96
CA PRO A 46 -20.86 -15.16 -5.13
C PRO A 46 -21.43 -15.72 -6.42
N VAL A 47 -20.57 -16.13 -7.35
CA VAL A 47 -20.96 -17.07 -8.40
C VAL A 47 -19.95 -18.21 -8.35
N GLU A 48 -20.50 -19.30 -7.88
CA GLU A 48 -20.05 -20.67 -7.94
C GLU A 48 -19.65 -21.09 -9.36
N GLU A 49 -18.91 -22.20 -9.44
CA GLU A 49 -18.67 -23.01 -10.64
C GLU A 49 -17.47 -22.54 -11.51
N LYS A 50 -16.46 -23.33 -11.90
CA LYS A 50 -16.04 -24.73 -11.74
C LYS A 50 -14.81 -24.88 -12.64
N GLN A 51 -13.84 -25.69 -12.20
CA GLN A 51 -12.87 -26.45 -13.01
C GLN A 51 -12.15 -25.74 -14.16
N ILE A 52 -10.83 -25.69 -14.09
CA ILE A 52 -9.98 -26.43 -15.03
C ILE A 52 -8.72 -26.83 -14.28
N GLU A 53 -8.57 -28.15 -14.11
CA GLU A 53 -7.35 -28.84 -13.76
C GLU A 53 -6.39 -28.79 -14.95
N THR A 54 -5.12 -28.46 -14.72
CA THR A 54 -3.93 -28.93 -15.46
C THR A 54 -2.71 -28.19 -14.89
N PHE A 55 -1.53 -28.76 -14.64
CA PHE A 55 -1.04 -30.10 -14.37
C PHE A 55 0.40 -29.83 -13.88
N VAL A 56 0.68 -30.21 -12.63
CA VAL A 56 1.93 -30.76 -12.06
C VAL A 56 3.32 -30.19 -12.41
N ALA A 57 4.15 -30.12 -11.35
CA ALA A 57 5.61 -29.98 -11.23
C ALA A 57 6.04 -28.56 -10.78
N ASP A 58 6.76 -28.33 -9.69
CA ASP A 58 7.71 -29.18 -8.96
C ASP A 58 7.82 -28.68 -7.51
N SER A 59 8.28 -29.57 -6.64
CA SER A 59 8.45 -29.36 -5.20
C SER A 59 9.27 -28.11 -4.89
N SER A 60 8.66 -27.17 -4.16
CA SER A 60 9.39 -26.50 -3.10
C SER A 60 8.47 -26.48 -1.90
N GLU A 61 8.86 -27.31 -0.94
CA GLU A 61 8.51 -27.29 0.46
C GLU A 61 8.42 -25.84 0.96
N LYS A 62 7.28 -25.20 0.70
CA LYS A 62 6.99 -23.87 1.21
C LYS A 62 6.63 -24.09 2.67
N LEU A 63 7.68 -24.18 3.47
CA LEU A 63 7.71 -24.03 4.91
C LEU A 63 6.50 -23.16 5.26
N SER A 64 5.49 -23.77 5.90
CA SER A 64 4.23 -23.11 6.18
C SER A 64 4.53 -21.91 7.06
N MET A 65 4.71 -20.76 6.42
CA MET A 65 4.95 -19.51 7.11
C MET A 65 3.71 -19.30 7.95
N GLU A 66 3.91 -19.22 9.27
CA GLU A 66 2.82 -18.96 10.18
C GLU A 66 2.42 -17.50 10.01
N VAL A 67 1.35 -17.31 9.24
CA VAL A 67 0.72 -16.03 8.96
C VAL A 67 -0.53 -15.96 9.83
N GLU A 68 -0.64 -14.90 10.64
CA GLU A 68 -1.86 -14.68 11.43
C GLU A 68 -3.10 -14.52 10.54
N ASP A 69 -4.21 -15.14 10.97
CA ASP A 69 -5.52 -15.04 10.31
C ASP A 69 -5.92 -13.58 10.11
N GLY A 70 -6.10 -13.19 8.84
CA GLY A 70 -6.47 -11.81 8.45
C GLY A 70 -5.35 -10.97 7.82
N ILE A 71 -4.20 -11.57 7.50
CA ILE A 71 -3.19 -10.96 6.62
C ILE A 71 -3.34 -11.57 5.21
N SER A 72 -3.65 -10.73 4.22
CA SER A 72 -3.82 -11.18 2.83
C SER A 72 -2.49 -11.58 2.19
N GLU A 73 -2.52 -12.54 1.26
CA GLU A 73 -1.33 -13.01 0.53
C GLU A 73 -0.61 -11.88 -0.21
N GLU A 74 -1.34 -10.87 -0.69
CA GLU A 74 -0.77 -9.65 -1.28
C GLU A 74 0.14 -8.89 -0.31
N VAL A 75 -0.26 -8.80 0.95
CA VAL A 75 0.51 -8.13 2.01
C VAL A 75 1.74 -8.96 2.35
N VAL A 76 1.61 -10.28 2.41
CA VAL A 76 2.73 -11.19 2.61
C VAL A 76 3.76 -11.06 1.48
N ALA A 77 3.30 -11.02 0.22
CA ALA A 77 4.17 -10.84 -0.95
C ALA A 77 4.85 -9.47 -0.95
N ALA A 78 4.14 -8.39 -0.62
CA ALA A 78 4.70 -7.05 -0.51
C ALA A 78 5.76 -6.96 0.61
N ILE A 79 5.50 -7.56 1.77
CA ILE A 79 6.47 -7.63 2.88
C ILE A 79 7.70 -8.45 2.46
N ALA A 80 7.50 -9.61 1.84
CA ALA A 80 8.60 -10.46 1.36
C ALA A 80 9.48 -9.73 0.32
N ALA A 81 8.86 -9.02 -0.63
CA ALA A 81 9.59 -8.22 -1.62
C ALA A 81 10.37 -7.06 -0.97
N ALA A 82 9.75 -6.32 -0.05
CA ALA A 82 10.41 -5.21 0.64
C ALA A 82 11.59 -5.68 1.50
N VAL A 83 11.42 -6.78 2.23
CA VAL A 83 12.49 -7.40 3.03
C VAL A 83 13.61 -7.91 2.14
N ALA A 84 13.28 -8.56 1.01
CA ALA A 84 14.29 -9.00 0.05
C ALA A 84 15.12 -7.82 -0.46
N VAL A 85 14.50 -6.69 -0.83
CA VAL A 85 15.23 -5.49 -1.28
C VAL A 85 16.09 -4.90 -0.17
N MET A 86 15.57 -4.74 1.04
CA MET A 86 16.32 -4.17 2.16
C MET A 86 17.50 -5.04 2.60
N MET A 87 17.31 -6.36 2.57
CA MET A 87 18.34 -7.30 3.03
C MET A 87 19.29 -7.79 1.93
N SER A 88 19.03 -7.41 0.66
CA SER A 88 19.91 -7.72 -0.47
C SER A 88 21.30 -7.07 -0.35
N SER A 89 21.46 -6.03 0.47
CA SER A 89 22.76 -5.35 0.66
C SER A 89 23.75 -6.15 1.51
N ASP A 90 23.27 -7.07 2.35
CA ASP A 90 24.11 -7.82 3.29
C ASP A 90 24.63 -9.15 2.73
N GLY A 91 24.24 -9.53 1.51
CA GLY A 91 24.69 -10.76 0.82
C GLY A 91 24.30 -12.07 1.52
N LYS A 92 23.43 -12.02 2.54
CA LYS A 92 22.95 -13.16 3.30
C LYS A 92 21.53 -13.52 2.87
N ALA A 93 21.24 -14.82 2.76
CA ALA A 93 19.89 -15.31 2.49
C ALA A 93 19.08 -15.29 3.79
N TYR A 94 18.02 -14.48 3.82
CA TYR A 94 17.10 -14.39 4.96
C TYR A 94 15.79 -15.11 4.63
N GLN A 95 15.28 -15.88 5.58
CA GLN A 95 13.98 -16.56 5.47
C GLN A 95 13.00 -15.95 6.47
N LEU A 96 11.78 -15.66 6.00
CA LEU A 96 10.70 -15.19 6.84
C LEU A 96 10.13 -16.37 7.65
N ARG A 97 10.15 -16.27 8.98
CA ARG A 97 9.65 -17.32 9.89
C ARG A 97 8.19 -17.13 10.30
N SER A 98 7.79 -15.88 10.57
CA SER A 98 6.43 -15.55 10.98
C SER A 98 6.09 -14.12 10.61
N ILE A 99 4.84 -13.87 10.20
CA ILE A 99 4.32 -12.52 10.01
C ILE A 99 3.17 -12.33 10.98
N LYS A 100 3.37 -11.40 11.93
CA LYS A 100 2.35 -11.01 12.91
C LYS A 100 2.05 -9.54 12.78
N ARG A 101 0.78 -9.17 12.94
CA ARG A 101 0.44 -7.77 13.12
C ARG A 101 0.98 -7.36 14.49
N THR A 102 1.72 -6.25 14.54
CA THR A 102 2.08 -5.66 15.83
C THR A 102 0.78 -5.45 16.60
N GLY A 103 0.68 -6.05 17.79
CA GLY A 103 -0.50 -5.94 18.64
C GLY A 103 -0.92 -4.47 18.74
N LYS A 104 -2.23 -4.22 18.84
CA LYS A 104 -2.88 -2.91 18.76
C LYS A 104 -2.31 -1.93 19.79
N ASN A 105 -1.12 -1.39 19.53
CA ASN A 105 -0.45 -0.42 20.36
C ASN A 105 -1.16 0.91 20.09
N ARG A 106 -2.32 1.08 20.73
CA ARG A 106 -3.13 2.29 20.57
C ARG A 106 -2.28 3.44 21.09
N PRO A 107 -2.01 4.47 20.27
CA PRO A 107 -1.25 5.62 20.74
C PRO A 107 -1.98 6.24 21.93
N ALA A 108 -1.23 6.81 22.88
CA ALA A 108 -1.78 7.39 24.11
C ALA A 108 -2.95 8.36 23.82
N TRP A 109 -2.87 9.13 22.73
CA TRP A 109 -3.95 10.01 22.26
C TRP A 109 -5.23 9.28 21.84
N SER A 110 -5.11 8.11 21.20
CA SER A 110 -6.28 7.30 20.84
C SER A 110 -6.99 6.74 22.08
N ILE A 111 -6.27 6.50 23.18
CA ILE A 111 -6.86 6.05 24.44
C ILE A 111 -7.50 7.23 25.18
N ALA A 112 -6.80 8.37 25.26
CA ALA A 112 -7.28 9.58 25.92
C ALA A 112 -8.61 10.07 25.33
N GLY A 113 -8.73 10.15 24.01
CA GLY A 113 -9.98 10.57 23.37
C GLY A 113 -11.16 9.63 23.62
N ILE A 114 -10.92 8.33 23.83
CA ILE A 114 -12.00 7.40 24.21
C ILE A 114 -12.42 7.66 25.65
N GLN A 115 -11.46 7.79 26.57
CA GLN A 115 -11.75 8.08 27.98
C GLN A 115 -12.53 9.38 28.16
N ASP A 116 -12.17 10.44 27.43
CA ASP A 116 -12.85 11.74 27.51
C ASP A 116 -14.27 11.70 26.93
N ASN A 117 -14.51 10.90 25.89
CA ASN A 117 -15.83 10.74 25.28
C ASN A 117 -16.75 9.78 26.05
N THR A 118 -16.18 8.90 26.89
CA THR A 118 -16.96 7.92 27.66
C THR A 118 -17.02 8.22 29.15
N ARG A 119 -16.48 9.34 29.62
CA ARG A 119 -16.65 9.73 31.03
C ARG A 119 -18.11 10.14 31.28
N PRO A 120 -18.75 9.62 32.34
CA PRO A 120 -20.09 10.04 32.72
C PRO A 120 -20.08 11.52 33.18
N PHE A 121 -21.23 12.18 33.02
CA PHE A 121 -21.47 13.55 33.46
C PHE A 121 -21.83 13.62 34.94
#